data_AF-A0A1Y1K265-F1
#
_entry.id   AF-A0A1Y1K265-F1
#
_cell.length_a   1.000
_cell.length_b   1.000
_cell.length_c   1.000
_cell.angle_alpha   90.00
_cell.angle_beta   90.00
_cell.angle_gamma   90.00
#
_symmetry.space_group_name_H-M   'P 1'
#
loop_
_entity.id
_entity.type
_entity.pdbx_description
1 polymer ?
#
loop_
_entity_poly.entity_id
_entity_poly.type
_entity_poly.pdbx_seq_one_letter_code
_entity_poly.pdbx_strand_id
1 'polypeptide(L)'
;MDAIDIGAPTPTPLPDAPVKDFMTDAQWETLYALLDGVLPCITSTTSSDVKDKNSGILLSDTEFEALIDDCTAALSNPPPRHKIKEYLEFRPSQDENFRDDCLRSLAIVPQRNQLIKILNLLGGHAGSILLTGYWTP
;
A
#
# COMPACT_ATOMS: atom_id res chain seq x y z
N MET A 1 30.51 -7.65 -41.00
CA MET A 1 29.08 -7.59 -40.67
C MET A 1 29.00 -6.86 -39.36
N ASP A 2 28.78 -5.55 -39.44
CA ASP A 2 28.73 -4.68 -38.26
C ASP A 2 27.41 -4.94 -37.53
N ALA A 3 27.50 -5.19 -36.22
CA ALA A 3 26.33 -5.39 -35.37
C ALA A 3 25.55 -4.07 -35.31
N ILE A 4 24.28 -4.11 -35.71
CA ILE A 4 23.36 -2.97 -35.57
C ILE A 4 23.12 -2.79 -34.08
N ASP A 5 23.67 -1.71 -33.51
CA ASP A 5 23.37 -1.25 -32.16
C ASP A 5 21.91 -0.76 -32.14
N ILE A 6 21.00 -1.59 -31.65
CA ILE A 6 19.56 -1.30 -31.59
C ILE A 6 19.18 -0.36 -30.44
N GLY A 7 20.13 0.11 -29.64
CA GLY A 7 19.89 1.00 -28.51
C GLY A 7 19.08 0.35 -27.39
N ALA A 8 19.35 0.73 -26.13
CA ALA A 8 18.49 0.30 -25.03
C ALA A 8 17.09 0.92 -25.19
N PRO A 9 16.00 0.19 -24.89
CA PRO A 9 14.65 0.73 -24.98
C PRO A 9 14.49 1.95 -24.06
N THR A 10 14.11 3.08 -24.63
CA THR A 10 13.83 4.32 -23.89
C THR A 10 12.53 4.14 -23.09
N PRO A 11 12.54 4.33 -21.76
CA PRO A 11 11.32 4.29 -20.96
C PRO A 11 10.30 5.30 -21.48
N THR A 12 9.11 4.84 -21.83
CA THR A 12 8.00 5.73 -22.18
C THR A 12 7.35 6.18 -20.87
N PRO A 13 7.24 7.51 -20.62
CA PRO A 13 6.60 7.99 -19.39
C PRO A 13 5.13 7.55 -19.38
N LEU A 14 4.61 7.29 -18.17
CA LEU A 14 3.18 7.04 -18.02
C LEU A 14 2.39 8.28 -18.48
N PRO A 15 1.21 8.09 -19.09
CA PRO A 15 0.31 9.20 -19.38
C PRO A 15 -0.02 9.99 -18.12
N ASP A 16 -0.48 11.22 -18.24
CA ASP A 16 -0.95 11.99 -17.09
C ASP A 16 -2.02 11.22 -16.29
N ALA A 17 -2.02 11.43 -14.98
CA ALA A 17 -2.98 10.77 -14.09
C ALA A 17 -4.42 11.13 -14.49
N PRO A 18 -5.36 10.17 -14.45
CA PRO A 18 -6.76 10.46 -14.71
C PRO A 18 -7.35 11.34 -13.61
N VAL A 19 -8.46 12.01 -13.90
CA VAL A 19 -9.13 12.88 -12.92
C VAL A 19 -9.65 12.03 -11.74
N LYS A 20 -9.39 12.49 -10.51
CA LYS A 20 -9.76 11.84 -9.24
C LYS A 20 -11.24 12.06 -8.82
N ASP A 21 -11.99 12.83 -9.60
CA ASP A 21 -13.31 13.40 -9.25
C ASP A 21 -14.47 12.40 -9.09
N PHE A 22 -14.26 11.14 -9.47
CA PHE A 22 -15.27 10.08 -9.32
C PHE A 22 -15.44 9.57 -7.88
N MET A 23 -14.52 9.92 -6.98
CA MET A 23 -14.60 9.61 -5.55
C MET A 23 -14.30 10.85 -4.70
N THR A 24 -14.98 10.99 -3.57
CA THR A 24 -14.68 12.05 -2.60
C THR A 24 -13.39 11.76 -1.85
N ASP A 25 -12.73 12.78 -1.29
CA ASP A 25 -11.51 12.56 -0.51
C ASP A 25 -11.73 11.61 0.67
N ALA A 26 -12.90 11.66 1.32
CA ALA A 26 -13.24 10.72 2.39
C ALA A 26 -13.29 9.26 1.90
N GLN A 27 -13.86 9.00 0.72
CA GLN A 27 -13.90 7.65 0.15
C GLN A 27 -12.50 7.14 -0.19
N TRP A 28 -11.63 8.03 -0.68
CA TRP A 28 -10.22 7.69 -0.92
C TRP A 28 -9.47 7.36 0.36
N GLU A 29 -9.64 8.16 1.42
CA GLU A 29 -9.00 7.88 2.70
C GLU A 29 -9.54 6.58 3.34
N THR A 30 -10.83 6.29 3.22
CA THR A 30 -11.38 4.99 3.64
C THR A 30 -10.78 3.84 2.84
N LEU A 31 -10.60 3.98 1.53
CA LEU A 31 -9.95 2.96 0.71
C LEU A 31 -8.49 2.75 1.15
N TYR A 32 -7.74 3.82 1.40
CA TYR A 32 -6.35 3.71 1.84
C TYR A 32 -6.23 3.09 3.23
N ALA A 33 -7.14 3.40 4.15
CA ALA A 33 -7.21 2.74 5.45
C ALA A 33 -7.51 1.23 5.33
N LEU A 34 -8.37 0.82 4.38
CA LEU A 34 -8.58 -0.60 4.08
C LEU A 34 -7.31 -1.26 3.53
N LEU A 35 -6.59 -0.57 2.63
CA LEU A 35 -5.34 -1.07 2.08
C LEU A 35 -4.25 -1.22 3.14
N ASP A 36 -4.17 -0.32 4.12
CA ASP A 36 -3.30 -0.48 5.29
C ASP A 36 -3.63 -1.72 6.11
N GLY A 37 -4.92 -2.07 6.22
CA GLY A 37 -5.34 -3.30 6.90
C GLY A 37 -4.93 -4.58 6.17
N VAL A 38 -4.90 -4.56 4.82
CA VAL A 38 -4.56 -5.73 3.98
C VAL A 38 -3.05 -5.84 3.73
N LEU A 39 -2.37 -4.71 3.64
CA LEU A 39 -0.93 -4.58 3.41
C LEU A 39 -0.29 -3.86 4.62
N PRO A 40 -0.33 -4.46 5.81
CA PRO A 40 0.19 -3.81 7.00
C PRO A 40 1.71 -3.66 6.90
N CYS A 41 2.22 -2.49 7.26
CA CYS A 41 3.65 -2.36 7.54
C CYS A 41 3.97 -3.13 8.83
N ILE A 42 5.15 -3.74 8.89
CA ILE A 42 5.66 -4.47 10.04
C ILE A 42 6.92 -3.75 10.51
N THR A 43 6.93 -3.39 11.79
CA THR A 43 8.00 -2.54 12.33
C THR A 43 8.29 -2.88 13.78
N SER A 44 9.45 -2.44 14.24
CA SER A 44 9.87 -2.62 15.63
C SER A 44 9.26 -1.54 16.54
N THR A 45 8.96 -1.88 17.79
CA THR A 45 8.49 -0.93 18.81
C THR A 45 9.41 0.28 19.05
N THR A 46 10.70 0.13 18.74
CA THR A 46 11.73 1.17 18.88
C THR A 46 12.09 1.86 17.57
N SER A 47 11.49 1.45 16.45
CA SER A 47 11.81 2.04 15.14
C SER A 47 11.42 3.51 15.11
N SER A 48 12.36 4.37 14.68
CA SER A 48 12.17 5.81 14.57
C SER A 48 11.21 6.21 13.47
N ASP A 49 10.95 5.31 12.53
CA ASP A 49 10.10 5.56 11.37
C ASP A 49 8.60 5.39 11.69
N VAL A 50 8.28 4.88 12.89
CA VAL A 50 6.91 4.71 13.37
C VAL A 50 6.36 6.05 13.87
N LYS A 51 5.73 6.80 12.96
CA LYS A 51 4.96 7.99 13.33
C LYS A 51 3.61 7.66 13.98
N ASP A 52 3.02 6.52 13.62
CA ASP A 52 1.73 6.06 14.14
C ASP A 52 1.78 4.56 14.47
N LYS A 53 1.80 4.27 15.77
CA LYS A 53 1.89 2.92 16.35
C LYS A 53 0.64 2.06 16.10
N ASN A 54 -0.47 2.66 15.69
CA ASN A 54 -1.73 1.93 15.45
C ASN A 54 -1.92 1.55 13.98
N SER A 55 -1.00 1.93 13.09
CA SER A 55 -1.16 1.81 11.64
C SER A 55 -0.48 0.60 11.00
N GLY A 56 0.13 -0.28 11.82
CA GLY A 56 0.85 -1.47 11.36
C GLY A 56 1.05 -2.49 12.47
N ILE A 57 1.75 -3.57 12.15
CA ILE A 57 2.10 -4.64 13.09
C ILE A 57 3.38 -4.25 13.82
N LEU A 58 3.27 -4.08 15.13
CA LEU A 58 4.40 -3.80 16.01
C LEU A 58 4.93 -5.09 16.63
N LEU A 59 6.21 -5.36 16.40
CA LEU A 59 6.94 -6.47 17.02
C LEU A 59 7.99 -5.92 18.00
N SER A 60 8.37 -6.73 18.98
CA SER A 60 9.58 -6.41 19.75
C SER A 60 10.81 -6.40 18.83
N ASP A 61 11.86 -5.65 19.20
CA ASP A 61 13.09 -5.57 18.43
C ASP A 61 13.68 -6.97 18.12
N THR A 62 13.59 -7.88 19.10
CA THR A 62 14.06 -9.26 18.96
C THR A 62 13.23 -10.07 17.96
N GLU A 63 11.90 -9.92 17.97
CA GLU A 63 11.01 -10.61 17.03
C GLU A 63 11.16 -10.03 15.63
N PHE A 64 11.35 -8.71 15.51
CA PHE A 64 11.54 -8.05 14.24
C PHE A 64 12.86 -8.45 13.57
N GLU A 65 13.97 -8.51 14.31
CA GLU A 65 15.25 -8.97 13.77
C GLU A 65 15.21 -10.46 13.38
N ALA A 66 14.53 -11.30 14.17
CA ALA A 66 14.29 -12.69 13.84
C ALA A 66 13.45 -12.85 12.56
N LEU A 67 12.41 -12.03 12.38
CA LEU A 67 11.63 -11.99 11.15
C LEU A 67 12.50 -11.64 9.93
N ILE A 68 13.41 -10.67 10.06
CA ILE A 68 14.34 -10.32 8.98
C ILE A 68 15.29 -11.50 8.67
N ASP A 69 15.79 -12.20 9.69
CA ASP A 69 16.59 -13.42 9.52
C ASP A 69 15.80 -14.51 8.76
N ASP A 70 14.56 -14.76 9.16
CA ASP A 70 13.66 -15.73 8.52
C ASP A 70 13.38 -15.37 7.05
N CYS A 71 13.07 -14.10 6.76
CA CYS A 71 12.89 -13.61 5.38
C CYS A 71 14.16 -13.78 4.54
N THR A 72 15.33 -13.53 5.13
CA THR A 72 16.62 -13.68 4.44
C THR A 72 16.89 -15.15 4.12
N ALA A 73 16.63 -16.04 5.09
CA ALA A 73 16.86 -17.48 4.94
C ALA A 73 15.90 -18.14 3.93
N ALA A 74 14.69 -17.59 3.76
CA ALA A 74 13.70 -18.10 2.82
C ALA A 74 14.03 -17.82 1.33
N LEU A 75 14.93 -16.89 1.03
CA LEU A 75 15.27 -16.47 -0.33
C LEU A 75 16.58 -17.11 -0.80
N SER A 76 16.62 -17.62 -2.04
CA SER A 76 17.83 -18.23 -2.60
C SER A 76 18.95 -17.23 -2.92
N ASN A 77 18.60 -15.97 -3.17
CA ASN A 77 19.52 -14.86 -3.38
C ASN A 77 18.95 -13.62 -2.67
N PRO A 78 19.07 -13.56 -1.33
CA PRO A 78 18.39 -12.54 -0.55
C PRO A 78 18.97 -11.14 -0.84
N PRO A 79 18.13 -10.09 -0.88
CA PRO A 79 18.61 -8.73 -0.86
C PRO A 79 19.30 -8.43 0.48
N PRO A 80 20.08 -7.34 0.58
CA PRO A 80 20.67 -6.92 1.85
C PRO A 80 19.61 -6.75 2.94
N ARG A 81 19.93 -7.12 4.20
CA ARG A 81 19.01 -7.02 5.35
C ARG A 81 18.30 -5.67 5.47
N HIS A 82 19.03 -4.57 5.23
CA HIS A 82 18.45 -3.23 5.31
C HIS A 82 17.33 -2.99 4.28
N LYS A 83 17.37 -3.63 3.11
CA LYS A 83 16.31 -3.56 2.10
C LYS A 83 15.08 -4.39 2.48
N ILE A 84 15.30 -5.52 3.15
CA ILE A 84 14.20 -6.32 3.72
C ILE A 84 13.50 -5.51 4.81
N LYS A 85 14.28 -4.90 5.71
CA LYS A 85 13.77 -4.00 6.74
C LYS A 85 12.97 -2.84 6.14
N GLU A 86 13.54 -2.11 5.19
CA GLU A 86 12.89 -1.00 4.49
C GLU A 86 11.56 -1.45 3.85
N TYR A 87 11.53 -2.62 3.23
CA TYR A 87 10.31 -3.19 2.64
C TYR A 87 9.25 -3.52 3.69
N LEU A 88 9.62 -4.12 4.82
CA LEU A 88 8.69 -4.44 5.89
C LEU A 88 8.11 -3.18 6.55
N GLU A 89 8.96 -2.16 6.75
CA GLU A 89 8.54 -0.89 7.35
C GLU A 89 7.78 0.02 6.36
N PHE A 90 7.84 -0.27 5.06
CA PHE A 90 7.18 0.52 4.04
C PHE A 90 5.65 0.45 4.15
N ARG A 91 5.01 1.61 4.11
CA ARG A 91 3.55 1.75 4.14
C ARG A 91 3.05 2.24 2.77
N PRO A 92 2.54 1.33 1.90
CA PRO A 92 2.17 1.68 0.53
C PRO A 92 1.13 2.79 0.44
N SER A 93 0.15 2.83 1.37
CA SER A 93 -0.91 3.84 1.36
C SER A 93 -0.43 5.28 1.56
N GLN A 94 0.80 5.49 2.03
CA GLN A 94 1.41 6.81 2.21
C GLN A 94 2.32 7.21 1.04
N ASP A 95 2.60 6.30 0.11
CA ASP A 95 3.40 6.57 -1.08
C ASP A 95 2.54 7.19 -2.20
N GLU A 96 2.99 8.31 -2.76
CA GLU A 96 2.24 9.03 -3.79
C GLU A 96 2.13 8.24 -5.10
N ASN A 97 3.15 7.47 -5.47
CA ASN A 97 3.11 6.65 -6.69
C ASN A 97 2.11 5.51 -6.53
N PHE A 98 2.08 4.88 -5.35
CA PHE A 98 1.10 3.84 -5.05
C PHE A 98 -0.35 4.38 -5.08
N ARG A 99 -0.58 5.59 -4.56
CA ARG A 99 -1.89 6.26 -4.66
C ARG A 99 -2.25 6.57 -6.12
N ASP A 100 -1.30 7.01 -6.94
CA ASP A 100 -1.50 7.25 -8.38
C ASP A 100 -1.85 5.95 -9.13
N ASP A 101 -1.16 4.85 -8.82
CA ASP A 101 -1.44 3.54 -9.40
C ASP A 101 -2.83 3.02 -9.02
N CYS A 102 -3.26 3.22 -7.78
CA CYS A 102 -4.62 2.92 -7.33
C CYS A 102 -5.65 3.75 -8.11
N LEU A 103 -5.40 5.05 -8.29
CA LEU A 103 -6.25 5.95 -9.05
C LEU A 103 -6.38 5.49 -10.51
N ARG A 104 -5.27 5.20 -11.18
CA ARG A 104 -5.25 4.71 -12.57
C ARG A 104 -6.00 3.40 -12.72
N SER A 105 -5.74 2.46 -11.80
CA SER A 105 -6.40 1.15 -11.79
C SER A 105 -7.90 1.29 -11.64
N LEU A 106 -8.38 2.14 -10.73
CA LEU A 106 -9.82 2.33 -10.51
C LEU A 106 -10.49 3.18 -11.58
N ALA A 107 -9.76 4.09 -12.23
CA ALA A 107 -10.30 4.90 -13.32
C ALA A 107 -10.74 4.04 -14.52
N ILE A 108 -10.06 2.92 -14.79
CA ILE A 108 -10.39 2.02 -15.90
C ILE A 108 -11.40 0.92 -15.54
N VAL A 109 -11.73 0.74 -14.26
CA VAL A 109 -12.63 -0.34 -13.80
C VAL A 109 -14.10 0.04 -14.03
N PRO A 110 -14.87 -0.73 -14.82
CA PRO A 110 -16.27 -0.39 -15.10
C PRO A 110 -17.19 -0.50 -13.88
N GLN A 111 -16.82 -1.35 -12.90
CA GLN A 111 -17.58 -1.55 -11.65
C GLN A 111 -17.21 -0.55 -10.55
N ARG A 112 -16.42 0.50 -10.81
CA ARG A 112 -15.98 1.48 -9.79
C ARG A 112 -17.13 2.09 -8.99
N ASN A 113 -18.30 2.26 -9.62
CA ASN A 113 -19.51 2.76 -8.95
C ASN A 113 -20.05 1.84 -7.84
N GLN A 114 -19.77 0.53 -7.90
CA GLN A 114 -20.13 -0.40 -6.82
C GLN A 114 -19.19 -0.23 -5.63
N LEU A 115 -17.89 -0.10 -5.88
CA LEU A 115 -16.89 0.20 -4.84
C LEU A 115 -17.25 1.51 -4.11
N ILE A 116 -17.59 2.56 -4.85
CA ILE A 116 -18.03 3.85 -4.29
C ILE A 116 -19.21 3.67 -3.33
N LYS A 117 -20.19 2.82 -3.67
CA LYS A 117 -21.34 2.56 -2.78
C LYS A 117 -20.91 1.87 -1.49
N ILE A 118 -20.01 0.90 -1.57
CA ILE A 118 -19.48 0.18 -0.40
C ILE A 118 -18.69 1.13 0.49
N LEU A 119 -17.81 1.96 -0.09
CA LEU A 119 -17.03 2.95 0.65
C LEU A 119 -17.92 4.00 1.33
N ASN A 120 -18.99 4.44 0.68
CA ASN A 120 -19.98 5.32 1.31
C ASN A 120 -20.68 4.67 2.50
N LEU A 121 -21.01 3.38 2.39
CA LEU A 121 -21.65 2.66 3.48
C LEU A 121 -20.68 2.50 4.65
N LEU A 122 -19.44 2.11 4.36
CA LEU A 122 -18.39 1.95 5.37
C LEU A 122 -18.03 3.27 6.06
N GLY A 123 -17.98 4.38 5.32
CA GLY A 123 -17.70 5.71 5.87
C GLY A 123 -18.80 6.28 6.78
N GLY A 124 -19.96 5.63 6.88
CA GLY A 124 -21.02 6.00 7.82
C GLY A 124 -21.01 5.12 9.06
N HIS A 125 -21.22 5.69 10.25
CA HIS A 125 -21.27 4.94 11.52
C HIS A 125 -22.17 3.70 11.47
N ALA A 126 -23.39 3.84 10.93
CA ALA A 126 -24.34 2.72 10.82
C ALA A 126 -23.85 1.62 9.86
N GLY A 127 -23.17 1.99 8.78
CA GLY A 127 -22.66 1.02 7.82
C GLY A 127 -21.32 0.41 8.24
N SER A 128 -20.47 1.13 8.98
CA SER A 128 -19.30 0.54 9.64
C SER A 128 -19.71 -0.55 10.61
N ILE A 129 -20.75 -0.35 11.42
CA ILE A 129 -21.26 -1.41 12.32
C ILE A 129 -21.76 -2.61 11.51
N LEU A 130 -22.53 -2.36 10.45
CA LEU A 130 -23.10 -3.43 9.65
C LEU A 130 -22.02 -4.27 8.95
N LEU A 131 -20.96 -3.64 8.46
CA LEU A 131 -19.93 -4.30 7.66
C LEU A 131 -18.73 -4.81 8.46
N THR A 132 -18.34 -4.11 9.52
CA THR A 132 -17.12 -4.41 10.30
C THR A 132 -17.42 -4.78 11.76
N GLY A 133 -18.63 -4.48 12.26
CA GLY A 133 -18.99 -4.64 13.67
C GLY A 133 -18.52 -3.48 14.56
N TYR A 134 -17.87 -2.45 14.01
CA TYR A 134 -17.36 -1.30 14.76
C TYR A 134 -18.20 -0.03 14.54
N TRP A 135 -18.39 0.76 15.60
CA TRP A 135 -19.17 2.01 15.53
C TRP A 135 -18.45 3.11 14.73
N THR A 136 -17.13 3.13 14.79
CA THR A 136 -16.31 4.16 14.15
C THR A 136 -15.87 3.67 12.78
N PRO A 137 -16.17 4.42 11.69
CA PRO A 137 -15.57 4.21 10.38
C PRO A 137 -14.05 4.31 10.39
#